data_AF-A0A3D1P703-F1
#
_entry.id   AF-A0A3D1P703-F1
#
_cell.length_a   1.000
_cell.length_b   1.000
_cell.length_c   1.000
_cell.angle_alpha   90.00
_cell.angle_beta   90.00
_cell.angle_gamma   90.00
#
_symmetry.space_group_name_H-M   'P 1'
#
loop_
_entity.id
_entity.type
_entity.pdbx_description
1 polymer ?
#
loop_
_entity_poly.entity_id
_entity_poly.type
_entity_poly.pdbx_seq_one_letter_code
_entity_poly.pdbx_strand_id
1 'polypeptide(L)'
;MNILIIAAEVGFLIFAFSLLSWLAGIAFKTVAVSWLKRRAESVATPLQNVRLFLLLACVGLCFLIIIVNGVLVYQGKSVWKFQLNLIRSIPTQFWLTLATASIKSVSLLLLVKLSLPLLYRLLDWGCNFAKNYDRITTNNESIEAFFTYLKRLLRNCIWILAGILCLQFFQVPEVIPTYLFIALKSFIAIAIGRLLIKSLSVLVDTLDALSTRYSSPDNLLRHYER
;
A
#
# COMPACT_ATOMS: atom_id res chain seq x y z
N MET A 1 12.31 40.20 -12.50
CA MET A 1 12.93 38.91 -12.90
C MET A 1 13.11 37.96 -11.73
N ASN A 2 13.77 38.35 -10.63
CA ASN A 2 13.99 37.48 -9.45
C ASN A 2 12.68 36.98 -8.78
N ILE A 3 11.63 37.82 -8.71
CA ILE A 3 10.32 37.45 -8.12
C ILE A 3 9.64 36.32 -8.93
N LEU A 4 9.80 36.33 -10.26
CA LEU A 4 9.21 35.34 -11.16
C LEU A 4 9.90 33.97 -11.02
N ILE A 5 11.21 33.98 -10.77
CA ILE A 5 12.02 32.79 -10.50
C ILE A 5 11.64 32.16 -9.15
N ILE A 6 11.49 32.99 -8.10
CA ILE A 6 11.05 32.54 -6.77
C ILE A 6 9.64 31.93 -6.86
N ALA A 7 8.72 32.56 -7.61
CA ALA A 7 7.38 32.04 -7.81
C ALA A 7 7.37 30.69 -8.55
N ALA A 8 8.23 30.52 -9.56
CA ALA A 8 8.37 29.25 -10.27
C ALA A 8 8.95 28.13 -9.38
N GLU A 9 9.92 28.46 -8.52
CA GLU A 9 10.54 27.52 -7.59
C GLU A 9 9.54 27.03 -6.52
N VAL A 10 8.78 27.96 -5.94
CA VAL A 10 7.69 27.64 -5.01
C VAL A 10 6.61 26.81 -5.71
N GLY A 11 6.25 27.14 -6.94
CA GLY A 11 5.30 26.37 -7.74
C GLY A 11 5.76 24.94 -8.02
N PHE A 12 7.03 24.74 -8.37
CA PHE A 12 7.61 23.42 -8.61
C PHE A 12 7.64 22.57 -7.33
N LEU A 13 7.99 23.17 -6.19
CA LEU A 13 7.97 22.50 -4.90
C LEU A 13 6.55 22.07 -4.51
N ILE A 14 5.56 22.96 -4.65
CA ILE A 14 4.16 22.62 -4.40
C ILE A 14 3.71 21.46 -5.29
N PHE A 15 4.09 21.47 -6.57
CA PHE A 15 3.75 20.39 -7.50
C PHE A 15 4.39 19.06 -7.08
N ALA A 16 5.70 19.03 -6.81
CA ALA A 16 6.42 17.84 -6.39
C ALA A 16 5.85 17.26 -5.08
N PHE A 17 5.57 18.12 -4.11
CA PHE A 17 5.02 17.73 -2.81
C PHE A 17 3.57 17.24 -2.93
N SER A 18 2.77 17.86 -3.79
CA SER A 18 1.41 17.40 -4.13
C SER A 18 1.44 16.00 -4.72
N LEU A 19 2.36 15.75 -5.66
CA LEU A 19 2.55 14.44 -6.30
C LEU A 19 2.98 13.37 -5.29
N LEU A 20 3.89 13.71 -4.38
CA LEU A 20 4.30 12.83 -3.28
C LEU A 20 3.12 12.53 -2.33
N SER A 21 2.32 13.55 -1.98
CA SER A 21 1.14 13.40 -1.13
C SER A 21 0.05 12.54 -1.78
N TRP A 22 -0.08 12.62 -3.10
CA TRP A 22 -1.02 11.83 -3.89
C TRP A 22 -0.60 10.37 -3.92
N LEU A 23 0.69 10.09 -4.17
CA LEU A 23 1.26 8.74 -4.12
C LEU A 23 1.14 8.12 -2.71
N ALA A 24 1.48 8.88 -1.67
CA ALA A 24 1.31 8.45 -0.29
C ALA A 24 -0.16 8.16 0.04
N GLY A 25 -1.08 9.02 -0.43
CA GLY A 25 -2.52 8.85 -0.26
C GLY A 25 -3.08 7.59 -0.92
N ILE A 26 -2.58 7.22 -2.10
CA ILE A 26 -2.95 5.96 -2.79
C ILE A 26 -2.50 4.76 -1.96
N ALA A 27 -1.24 4.74 -1.52
CA ALA A 27 -0.68 3.64 -0.72
C ALA A 27 -1.37 3.50 0.64
N PHE A 28 -1.67 4.61 1.31
CA PHE A 28 -2.31 4.58 2.62
C PHE A 28 -3.79 4.23 2.55
N LYS A 29 -4.53 4.71 1.54
CA LYS A 29 -5.97 4.41 1.39
C LYS A 29 -6.19 2.92 1.12
N THR A 30 -5.31 2.24 0.39
CA THR A 30 -5.43 0.80 0.11
C THR A 30 -5.08 -0.08 1.32
N VAL A 31 -4.11 0.34 2.14
CA VAL A 31 -3.70 -0.37 3.38
C VAL A 31 -4.65 -0.08 4.56
N ALA A 32 -5.19 1.14 4.67
CA ALA A 32 -6.12 1.51 5.74
C ALA A 32 -7.51 0.85 5.55
N VAL A 33 -8.01 0.72 4.31
CA VAL A 33 -9.34 0.14 4.04
C VAL A 33 -9.46 -1.33 4.43
N SER A 34 -8.35 -2.06 4.54
CA SER A 34 -8.30 -3.49 4.87
C SER A 34 -8.05 -3.78 6.35
N TRP A 35 -7.10 -3.09 6.98
CA TRP A 35 -6.70 -3.36 8.37
C TRP A 35 -7.51 -2.57 9.39
N LEU A 36 -8.08 -1.43 8.98
CA LEU A 36 -8.55 -0.37 9.88
C LEU A 36 -10.07 -0.16 9.86
N LYS A 37 -10.79 -0.84 8.97
CA LYS A 37 -12.26 -0.74 8.86
C LYS A 37 -13.00 -1.23 10.12
N ARG A 38 -12.33 -1.98 11.01
CA ARG A 38 -12.89 -2.46 12.29
C ARG A 38 -12.72 -1.46 13.45
N ARG A 39 -12.03 -0.33 13.24
CA ARG A 39 -11.72 0.68 14.26
C ARG A 39 -12.04 2.11 13.78
N ALA A 40 -13.04 2.23 12.90
CA ALA A 40 -13.23 3.35 11.97
C ALA A 40 -13.40 4.75 12.60
N GLU A 41 -13.68 4.89 13.90
CA GLU A 41 -13.83 6.20 14.53
C GLU A 41 -12.51 6.79 15.07
N SER A 42 -11.50 5.96 15.35
CA SER A 42 -10.27 6.42 16.01
C SER A 42 -9.12 6.74 15.05
N VAL A 43 -9.26 6.49 13.74
CA VAL A 43 -8.11 6.42 12.82
C VAL A 43 -8.20 7.35 11.60
N ALA A 44 -9.17 8.28 11.60
CA ALA A 44 -9.10 9.47 10.75
C ALA A 44 -7.91 10.39 11.15
N THR A 45 -7.49 10.33 12.42
CA THR A 45 -6.44 11.19 13.01
C THR A 45 -5.02 10.96 12.45
N PRO A 46 -4.46 9.74 12.27
CA PRO A 46 -3.11 9.58 11.74
C PRO A 46 -2.98 9.99 10.26
N LEU A 47 -4.01 9.78 9.44
CA LEU A 47 -4.01 10.20 8.03
C LEU A 47 -4.02 11.73 7.91
N GLN A 48 -4.81 12.40 8.74
CA GLN A 48 -4.79 13.85 8.87
C GLN A 48 -3.44 14.33 9.38
N ASN A 49 -2.86 13.67 10.40
CA ASN A 49 -1.57 14.06 10.97
C ASN A 49 -0.41 13.90 9.99
N VAL A 50 -0.38 12.85 9.16
CA VAL A 50 0.66 12.69 8.13
C VAL A 50 0.49 13.74 7.03
N ARG A 51 -0.74 14.02 6.58
CA ARG A 51 -1.00 15.10 5.61
C ARG A 51 -0.69 16.48 6.19
N LEU A 52 -1.02 16.72 7.45
CA LEU A 52 -0.75 17.95 8.17
C LEU A 52 0.75 18.13 8.37
N PHE A 53 1.48 17.07 8.73
CA PHE A 53 2.93 17.09 8.85
C PHE A 53 3.60 17.35 7.49
N LEU A 54 3.12 16.70 6.42
CA LEU A 54 3.56 17.02 5.06
C LEU A 54 3.29 18.50 4.74
N LEU A 55 2.07 19.00 4.99
CA LEU A 55 1.71 20.40 4.73
C LEU A 55 2.56 21.38 5.53
N LEU A 56 2.78 21.13 6.83
CA LEU A 56 3.65 21.93 7.69
C LEU A 56 5.10 21.92 7.19
N ALA A 57 5.61 20.75 6.81
CA ALA A 57 6.95 20.65 6.22
C ALA A 57 7.05 21.42 4.90
N CYS A 58 6.01 21.35 4.04
CA CYS A 58 5.94 22.09 2.79
C CYS A 58 5.91 23.60 3.03
N VAL A 59 5.05 24.07 3.94
CA VAL A 59 4.94 25.50 4.29
C VAL A 59 6.25 25.98 4.91
N GLY A 60 6.87 25.19 5.79
CA GLY A 60 8.16 25.49 6.39
C GLY A 60 9.28 25.61 5.35
N LEU A 61 9.35 24.69 4.40
CA LEU A 61 10.29 24.74 3.27
C LEU A 61 10.05 25.97 2.38
N CYS A 62 8.80 26.29 2.05
CA CYS A 62 8.47 27.49 1.29
C CYS A 62 8.89 28.76 2.02
N PHE A 63 8.65 28.85 3.34
CA PHE A 63 9.11 29.97 4.16
C PHE A 63 10.62 30.09 4.18
N LEU A 64 11.33 28.97 4.33
CA LEU A 64 12.78 28.94 4.37
C LEU A 64 13.38 29.43 3.05
N ILE A 65 12.80 29.02 1.92
CA ILE A 65 13.17 29.50 0.58
C ILE A 65 12.91 30.99 0.44
N ILE A 66 11.76 31.48 0.88
CA ILE A 66 11.42 32.91 0.84
C ILE A 66 12.41 33.73 1.69
N ILE A 67 12.78 33.25 2.89
CA ILE A 67 13.72 33.92 3.79
C ILE A 67 15.13 33.94 3.17
N VAL A 68 15.63 32.80 2.71
CA VAL A 68 16.98 32.70 2.10
C VAL A 68 17.08 33.56 0.85
N ASN A 69 16.08 33.48 -0.04
CA ASN A 69 16.03 34.29 -1.25
C ASN A 69 15.83 35.78 -0.93
N GLY A 70 15.06 36.12 0.12
CA GLY A 70 14.86 37.48 0.60
C GLY A 70 16.15 38.13 1.14
N VAL A 71 16.91 37.40 1.95
CA VAL A 71 18.23 37.83 2.44
C VAL A 71 19.21 38.02 1.28
N LEU A 72 19.18 37.15 0.28
CA LEU A 72 20.03 37.30 -0.91
C LEU A 72 19.72 38.55 -1.74
N VAL A 73 18.43 38.85 -1.90
CA VAL A 73 17.97 40.07 -2.60
C VAL A 73 18.35 41.31 -1.79
N TYR A 74 18.24 41.28 -0.46
CA TYR A 74 18.66 42.37 0.42
C TYR A 74 20.17 42.65 0.35
N GLN A 75 20.99 41.59 0.17
CA GLN A 75 22.44 41.71 -0.06
C GLN A 75 22.81 42.14 -1.50
N GLY A 76 21.84 42.41 -2.38
CA GLY A 76 22.06 42.77 -3.78
C GLY A 76 22.63 41.64 -4.65
N LYS A 77 22.63 40.39 -4.15
CA LYS A 77 23.14 39.23 -4.90
C LYS A 77 22.06 38.68 -5.82
N SER A 78 22.47 38.20 -6.99
CA SER A 78 21.54 37.58 -7.94
C SER A 78 21.16 36.16 -7.49
N VAL A 79 19.87 35.98 -7.16
CA VAL A 79 19.26 34.70 -6.77
C VAL A 79 19.56 33.60 -7.79
N TRP A 80 19.53 33.96 -9.08
CA TRP A 80 19.82 33.04 -10.19
C TRP A 80 21.24 32.46 -10.14
N LYS A 81 22.26 33.29 -9.90
CA LYS A 81 23.65 32.80 -9.81
C LYS A 81 23.84 31.91 -8.60
N PHE A 82 23.18 32.23 -7.48
CA PHE A 82 23.24 31.42 -6.27
C PHE A 82 22.57 30.06 -6.46
N GLN A 83 21.39 30.00 -7.07
CA GLN A 83 20.69 28.75 -7.39
C GLN A 83 21.48 27.89 -8.38
N LEU A 84 22.01 28.48 -9.45
CA LEU A 84 22.86 27.74 -10.39
C LEU A 84 24.11 27.18 -9.72
N ASN A 85 24.69 27.93 -8.79
CA ASN A 85 25.86 27.47 -8.03
C ASN A 85 25.47 26.36 -7.05
N LEU A 86 24.30 26.44 -6.42
CA LEU A 86 23.77 25.41 -5.54
C LEU A 86 23.45 24.12 -6.31
N ILE A 87 22.77 24.21 -7.46
CA ILE A 87 22.48 23.08 -8.34
C ILE A 87 23.76 22.46 -8.89
N ARG A 88 24.76 23.27 -9.26
CA ARG A 88 26.09 22.78 -9.69
C ARG A 88 26.91 22.19 -8.55
N SER A 89 26.72 22.65 -7.32
CA SER A 89 27.40 22.09 -6.14
C SER A 89 26.92 20.69 -5.80
N ILE A 90 25.69 20.35 -6.21
CA ILE A 90 25.14 19.00 -6.06
C ILE A 90 25.71 18.12 -7.20
N PRO A 91 26.36 16.99 -6.87
CA PRO A 91 26.94 16.12 -7.88
C PRO A 91 25.87 15.64 -8.87
N THR A 92 26.21 15.60 -10.16
CA THR A 92 25.31 15.13 -11.23
C THR A 92 24.79 13.71 -10.98
N GLN A 93 25.59 12.89 -10.29
CA GLN A 93 25.19 11.55 -9.84
C GLN A 93 23.97 11.57 -8.91
N PHE A 94 23.84 12.56 -8.02
CA PHE A 94 22.67 12.67 -7.15
C PHE A 94 21.38 12.87 -7.97
N TRP A 95 21.42 13.75 -8.96
CA TRP A 95 20.28 14.01 -9.84
C TRP A 95 19.88 12.77 -10.66
N LEU A 96 20.87 12.04 -11.19
CA LEU A 96 20.64 10.79 -11.91
C LEU A 96 20.06 9.71 -10.98
N THR A 97 20.59 9.55 -9.78
CA THR A 97 20.06 8.61 -8.78
C THR A 97 18.63 8.96 -8.39
N LEU A 98 18.33 10.25 -8.14
CA LEU A 98 16.98 10.68 -7.79
C LEU A 98 15.97 10.45 -8.93
N ALA A 99 16.36 10.77 -10.16
CA ALA A 99 15.51 10.57 -11.33
C ALA A 99 15.25 9.07 -11.57
N THR A 100 16.30 8.24 -11.53
CA THR A 100 16.15 6.80 -11.72
C THR A 100 15.36 6.14 -10.59
N ALA A 101 15.56 6.56 -9.33
CA ALA A 101 14.77 6.11 -8.19
C ALA A 101 13.28 6.44 -8.34
N SER A 102 12.99 7.67 -8.79
CA SER A 102 11.61 8.13 -9.02
C SER A 102 10.94 7.30 -10.12
N ILE A 103 11.61 7.09 -11.25
CA ILE A 103 11.08 6.27 -12.36
C ILE A 103 10.85 4.82 -11.92
N LYS A 104 11.83 4.21 -11.22
CA LYS A 104 11.71 2.85 -10.68
C LYS A 104 10.54 2.72 -9.71
N SER A 105 10.37 3.70 -8.82
CA SER A 105 9.25 3.73 -7.86
C SER A 105 7.91 3.80 -8.58
N VAL A 106 7.74 4.74 -9.52
CA VAL A 106 6.49 4.88 -10.29
C VAL A 106 6.20 3.63 -11.09
N SER A 107 7.20 3.08 -11.79
CA SER A 107 7.07 1.83 -12.56
C SER A 107 6.63 0.66 -11.69
N LEU A 108 7.24 0.49 -10.51
CA LEU A 108 6.88 -0.56 -9.55
C LEU A 108 5.44 -0.42 -9.07
N LEU A 109 5.00 0.79 -8.70
CA LEU A 109 3.63 1.05 -8.25
C LEU A 109 2.61 0.75 -9.35
N LEU A 110 2.94 1.09 -10.60
CA LEU A 110 2.11 0.80 -11.76
C LEU A 110 2.00 -0.71 -12.00
N LEU A 111 3.12 -1.44 -11.89
CA LEU A 111 3.19 -2.90 -11.99
C LEU A 111 2.36 -3.59 -10.90
N VAL A 112 2.43 -3.10 -9.66
CA VAL A 112 1.61 -3.59 -8.54
C VAL A 112 0.12 -3.37 -8.82
N LYS A 113 -0.25 -2.19 -9.31
CA LYS A 113 -1.64 -1.88 -9.65
C LYS A 113 -2.18 -2.77 -10.78
N LEU A 114 -1.33 -3.14 -11.74
CA LEU A 114 -1.67 -4.03 -12.86
C LEU A 114 -1.74 -5.51 -12.46
N SER A 115 -0.88 -5.97 -11.55
CA SER A 115 -0.81 -7.37 -11.11
C SER A 115 -1.90 -7.76 -10.12
N LEU A 116 -2.34 -6.83 -9.26
CA LEU A 116 -3.43 -7.05 -8.30
C LEU A 116 -4.74 -7.58 -8.91
N PRO A 117 -5.31 -7.00 -9.99
CA PRO A 117 -6.54 -7.52 -10.59
C PRO A 117 -6.35 -8.93 -11.18
N LEU A 118 -5.17 -9.23 -11.73
CA LEU A 118 -4.86 -10.57 -12.23
C LEU A 118 -4.85 -11.60 -11.09
N LEU A 119 -4.21 -11.24 -9.96
CA LEU A 119 -4.19 -12.05 -8.75
C LEU A 119 -5.60 -12.30 -8.20
N TYR A 120 -6.45 -11.28 -8.16
CA TYR A 120 -7.82 -11.43 -7.68
C TYR A 120 -8.63 -12.36 -8.57
N ARG A 121 -8.47 -12.26 -9.90
CA ARG A 121 -9.14 -13.14 -10.85
C ARG A 121 -8.76 -14.60 -10.66
N LEU A 122 -7.48 -14.89 -10.37
CA LEU A 122 -7.02 -16.24 -10.04
C LEU A 122 -7.62 -16.73 -8.71
N LEU A 123 -7.70 -15.87 -7.69
CA LEU A 123 -8.33 -16.23 -6.42
C LEU A 123 -9.85 -16.43 -6.56
N ASP A 124 -10.53 -15.66 -7.40
CA ASP A 124 -11.95 -15.85 -7.71
C ASP A 124 -12.19 -17.18 -8.43
N TRP A 125 -11.33 -17.52 -9.38
CA TRP A 125 -11.38 -18.81 -10.05
C TRP A 125 -11.19 -19.96 -9.05
N GLY A 126 -10.21 -19.86 -8.14
CA GLY A 126 -10.00 -20.85 -7.07
C GLY A 126 -11.17 -20.96 -6.10
N CYS A 127 -11.80 -19.82 -5.74
CA CYS A 127 -13.00 -19.79 -4.90
C CYS A 127 -14.18 -20.53 -5.57
N ASN A 128 -14.43 -20.25 -6.85
CA ASN A 128 -15.49 -20.90 -7.62
C ASN A 128 -15.21 -22.39 -7.81
N PHE A 129 -13.95 -22.76 -8.02
CA PHE A 129 -13.54 -24.16 -8.10
C PHE A 129 -13.83 -24.89 -6.78
N ALA A 130 -13.43 -24.31 -5.64
CA ALA A 130 -13.67 -24.90 -4.31
C ALA A 130 -15.18 -25.06 -4.01
N LYS A 131 -15.99 -24.05 -4.33
CA LYS A 131 -17.46 -24.11 -4.18
C LYS A 131 -18.09 -25.21 -5.05
N ASN A 132 -17.62 -25.37 -6.28
CA ASN A 132 -18.19 -26.34 -7.23
C ASN A 132 -17.73 -27.79 -6.95
N TYR A 133 -16.57 -27.98 -6.32
CA TYR A 133 -16.04 -29.31 -6.00
C TYR A 133 -16.93 -30.06 -5.00
N ASP A 134 -17.41 -29.38 -3.95
CA ASP A 134 -18.16 -30.04 -2.88
C ASP A 134 -19.66 -30.25 -3.23
N ARG A 135 -20.26 -29.47 -4.15
CA ARG A 135 -21.72 -29.41 -4.42
C ARG A 135 -22.61 -29.24 -3.16
N ILE A 136 -22.02 -29.00 -2.00
CA ILE A 136 -22.68 -28.85 -0.71
C ILE A 136 -22.76 -27.35 -0.43
N THR A 137 -23.94 -26.78 -0.62
CA THR A 137 -24.18 -25.34 -0.54
C THR A 137 -23.94 -24.76 0.85
N THR A 138 -23.98 -25.59 1.89
CA THR A 138 -23.87 -25.19 3.30
C THR A 138 -22.50 -24.59 3.66
N ASN A 139 -21.43 -24.93 2.95
CA ASN A 139 -20.08 -24.41 3.23
C ASN A 139 -19.65 -23.24 2.32
N ASN A 140 -20.54 -22.77 1.44
CA ASN A 140 -20.19 -21.71 0.49
C ASN A 140 -19.79 -20.39 1.17
N GLU A 141 -20.37 -20.09 2.34
CA GLU A 141 -20.11 -18.88 3.11
C GLU A 141 -18.70 -18.90 3.74
N SER A 142 -18.30 -20.00 4.38
CA SER A 142 -16.98 -20.12 5.01
C SER A 142 -15.86 -20.13 3.97
N ILE A 143 -16.05 -20.78 2.81
CA ILE A 143 -15.12 -20.74 1.67
C ILE A 143 -14.95 -19.30 1.17
N GLU A 144 -16.04 -18.57 0.94
CA GLU A 144 -15.99 -17.19 0.46
C GLU A 144 -15.34 -16.24 1.47
N ALA A 145 -15.63 -16.43 2.77
CA ALA A 145 -15.01 -15.68 3.84
C ALA A 145 -13.49 -15.90 3.92
N PHE A 146 -13.01 -17.12 3.65
CA PHE A 146 -11.59 -17.44 3.57
C PHE A 146 -10.91 -16.73 2.40
N PHE A 147 -11.43 -16.88 1.17
CA PHE A 147 -10.84 -16.26 -0.03
C PHE A 147 -10.89 -14.73 0.04
N THR A 148 -11.94 -14.16 0.60
CA THR A 148 -12.05 -12.71 0.82
C THR A 148 -10.99 -12.20 1.80
N TYR A 149 -10.74 -12.95 2.88
CA TYR A 149 -9.66 -12.62 3.82
C TYR A 149 -8.29 -12.74 3.16
N LEU A 150 -8.04 -13.80 2.39
CA LEU A 150 -6.79 -14.02 1.66
C LEU A 150 -6.51 -12.90 0.65
N LYS A 151 -7.50 -12.49 -0.16
CA LYS A 151 -7.36 -11.34 -1.10
C LYS A 151 -6.94 -10.08 -0.36
N ARG A 152 -7.57 -9.80 0.78
CA ARG A 152 -7.29 -8.62 1.60
C ARG A 152 -5.88 -8.65 2.16
N LEU A 153 -5.43 -9.82 2.63
CA LEU A 153 -4.09 -10.05 3.16
C LEU A 153 -3.04 -9.85 2.06
N LEU A 154 -3.20 -10.51 0.91
CA LEU A 154 -2.30 -10.37 -0.24
C LEU A 154 -2.19 -8.93 -0.71
N ARG A 155 -3.33 -8.22 -0.83
CA ARG A 155 -3.34 -6.79 -1.17
C ARG A 155 -2.41 -6.00 -0.25
N ASN A 156 -2.56 -6.18 1.06
CA ASN A 156 -1.79 -5.42 2.05
C ASN A 156 -0.31 -5.73 1.97
N CYS A 157 0.05 -7.02 1.91
CA CYS A 157 1.44 -7.43 1.83
C CYS A 157 2.11 -6.85 0.57
N ILE A 158 1.44 -6.91 -0.59
CA ILE A 158 1.96 -6.37 -1.85
C ILE A 158 2.16 -4.87 -1.75
N TRP A 159 1.19 -4.11 -1.22
CA TRP A 159 1.32 -2.65 -1.08
C TRP A 159 2.42 -2.24 -0.09
N ILE A 160 2.53 -2.93 1.05
CA ILE A 160 3.58 -2.66 2.05
C ILE A 160 4.96 -2.97 1.44
N LEU A 161 5.10 -4.13 0.77
CA LEU A 161 6.34 -4.51 0.10
C LEU A 161 6.74 -3.50 -0.98
N ALA A 162 5.78 -3.04 -1.78
CA ALA A 162 6.01 -2.00 -2.79
C ALA A 162 6.52 -0.70 -2.16
N GLY A 163 5.96 -0.30 -1.01
CA GLY A 163 6.43 0.85 -0.25
C GLY A 163 7.87 0.70 0.25
N ILE A 164 8.23 -0.48 0.76
CA ILE A 164 9.60 -0.78 1.22
C ILE A 164 10.60 -0.71 0.05
N LEU A 165 10.26 -1.29 -1.09
CA LEU A 165 11.11 -1.24 -2.28
C LEU A 165 11.27 0.19 -2.82
N CYS A 166 10.21 1.01 -2.75
CA CYS A 166 10.32 2.43 -3.09
C CYS A 166 11.31 3.14 -2.17
N LEU A 167 11.25 2.92 -0.85
CA LEU A 167 12.22 3.48 0.11
C LEU A 167 13.66 3.05 -0.27
N GLN A 168 13.88 1.77 -0.59
CA GLN A 168 15.19 1.30 -1.02
C GLN A 168 15.71 2.00 -2.29
N PHE A 169 14.84 2.28 -3.26
CA PHE A 169 15.24 3.03 -4.46
C PHE A 169 15.72 4.44 -4.15
N PHE A 170 15.12 5.10 -3.15
CA PHE A 170 15.53 6.43 -2.69
C PHE A 170 16.80 6.42 -1.83
N GLN A 171 17.46 5.25 -1.64
CA GLN A 171 18.71 5.11 -0.89
C GLN A 171 18.64 5.70 0.53
N VAL A 172 17.46 5.66 1.17
CA VAL A 172 17.34 6.01 2.59
C VAL A 172 18.17 5.05 3.44
N PRO A 173 18.63 5.46 4.63
CA PRO A 173 19.46 4.63 5.50
C PRO A 173 18.89 3.23 5.69
N GLU A 174 19.71 2.19 5.48
CA GLU A 174 19.30 0.78 5.44
C GLU A 174 18.55 0.30 6.69
N VAL A 175 18.76 0.98 7.81
CA VAL A 175 18.05 0.78 9.06
C VAL A 175 16.53 0.83 8.88
N ILE A 176 16.03 1.81 8.10
CA ILE A 176 14.59 2.05 7.89
C ILE A 176 13.92 0.89 7.13
N PRO A 177 14.35 0.52 5.90
CA PRO A 177 13.75 -0.59 5.18
C PRO A 177 13.92 -1.92 5.90
N THR A 178 15.02 -2.13 6.65
CA THR A 178 15.25 -3.36 7.42
C THR A 178 14.19 -3.56 8.51
N TYR A 179 13.93 -2.54 9.33
CA TYR A 179 12.89 -2.61 10.35
C TYR A 179 11.48 -2.75 9.76
N LEU A 180 11.19 -2.08 8.65
CA LEU A 180 9.92 -2.28 7.94
C LEU A 180 9.78 -3.72 7.42
N PHE A 181 10.85 -4.34 6.94
CA PHE A 181 10.84 -5.73 6.48
C PHE A 181 10.59 -6.70 7.63
N ILE A 182 11.18 -6.46 8.80
CA ILE A 182 10.93 -7.23 10.03
C ILE A 182 9.45 -7.11 10.43
N ALA A 183 8.89 -5.90 10.41
CA ALA A 183 7.48 -5.65 10.70
C ALA A 183 6.54 -6.33 9.68
N LEU A 184 6.91 -6.35 8.39
CA LEU A 184 6.16 -7.07 7.37
C LEU A 184 6.20 -8.59 7.62
N LYS A 185 7.36 -9.15 7.97
CA LYS A 185 7.49 -10.58 8.31
C LYS A 185 6.63 -10.97 9.51
N SER A 186 6.64 -10.19 10.58
CA SER A 186 5.82 -10.46 11.77
C SER A 186 4.32 -10.36 11.45
N PHE A 187 3.92 -9.36 10.66
CA PHE A 187 2.56 -9.24 10.16
C PHE A 187 2.12 -10.49 9.37
N ILE A 188 2.95 -10.96 8.44
CA ILE A 188 2.67 -12.16 7.63
C ILE A 188 2.53 -13.38 8.54
N ALA A 189 3.41 -13.57 9.51
CA ALA A 189 3.35 -14.71 10.44
C ALA A 189 2.01 -14.75 11.22
N ILE A 190 1.59 -13.61 11.79
CA ILE A 190 0.31 -13.48 12.51
C ILE A 190 -0.87 -13.74 11.56
N ALA A 191 -0.78 -13.20 10.34
CA ALA A 191 -1.85 -13.28 9.36
C ALA A 191 -2.02 -14.71 8.82
N ILE A 192 -0.94 -15.48 8.66
CA ILE A 192 -0.95 -16.92 8.36
C ILE A 192 -1.60 -17.70 9.50
N GLY A 193 -1.25 -17.43 10.76
CA GLY A 193 -1.89 -18.08 11.92
C GLY A 193 -3.41 -17.91 11.91
N ARG A 194 -3.90 -16.70 11.59
CA ARG A 194 -5.34 -16.44 11.40
C ARG A 194 -5.94 -17.18 10.21
N LEU A 195 -5.17 -17.32 9.12
CA LEU A 195 -5.60 -18.02 7.92
C LEU A 195 -5.80 -19.52 8.19
N LEU A 196 -4.90 -20.13 8.98
CA LEU A 196 -4.99 -21.53 9.42
C LEU A 196 -6.26 -21.80 10.22
N ILE A 197 -6.58 -20.94 11.20
CA ILE A 197 -7.81 -21.08 12.01
C ILE A 197 -9.06 -21.03 11.11
N LYS A 198 -9.09 -20.11 10.15
CA LYS A 198 -10.20 -20.05 9.18
C LYS A 198 -10.27 -21.28 8.29
N SER A 199 -9.12 -21.77 7.81
CA SER A 199 -9.06 -22.99 7.00
C SER A 199 -9.60 -24.20 7.76
N LEU A 200 -9.29 -24.31 9.07
CA LEU A 200 -9.79 -25.39 9.91
C LEU A 200 -11.31 -25.33 10.05
N SER A 201 -11.89 -24.13 10.22
CA SER A 201 -13.35 -23.94 10.23
C SER A 201 -13.99 -24.43 8.93
N VAL A 202 -13.43 -24.05 7.77
CA VAL A 202 -13.94 -24.52 6.47
C VAL A 202 -13.90 -26.03 6.35
N LEU A 203 -12.83 -26.68 6.84
CA LEU A 203 -12.70 -28.14 6.83
C LEU A 203 -13.73 -28.83 7.74
N VAL A 204 -13.95 -28.30 8.94
CA VAL A 204 -14.95 -28.81 9.88
C VAL A 204 -16.35 -28.65 9.29
N ASP A 205 -16.66 -27.48 8.71
CA ASP A 205 -17.95 -27.22 8.06
C ASP A 205 -18.18 -28.14 6.85
N THR A 206 -17.14 -28.38 6.03
CA THR A 206 -17.19 -29.39 4.95
C THR A 206 -17.47 -30.78 5.52
N LEU A 207 -16.73 -31.21 6.55
CA LEU A 207 -16.86 -32.55 7.11
C LEU A 207 -18.24 -32.78 7.74
N ASP A 208 -18.77 -31.79 8.45
CA ASP A 208 -20.11 -31.83 9.04
C ASP A 208 -21.20 -31.88 7.95
N ALA A 209 -21.04 -31.09 6.90
CA ALA A 209 -21.98 -31.08 5.79
C ALA A 209 -21.92 -32.38 4.94
N LEU A 210 -20.75 -33.03 4.85
CA LEU A 210 -20.61 -34.39 4.32
C LEU A 210 -21.26 -35.42 5.24
N SER A 211 -20.99 -35.35 6.54
CA SER A 211 -21.55 -36.24 7.55
C SER A 211 -23.08 -36.23 7.52
N THR A 212 -23.70 -35.05 7.51
CA THR A 212 -25.16 -34.90 7.43
C THR A 212 -25.71 -35.44 6.10
N ARG A 213 -25.05 -35.20 4.97
CA ARG A 213 -25.48 -35.72 3.66
C ARG A 213 -25.44 -37.25 3.57
N TYR A 214 -24.44 -37.88 4.18
CA TYR A 214 -24.28 -39.34 4.15
C TYR A 214 -24.99 -40.06 5.31
N SER A 215 -25.26 -39.40 6.42
CA SER A 215 -25.93 -39.97 7.60
C SER A 215 -27.44 -39.71 7.64
N SER A 216 -27.99 -38.94 6.70
CA SER A 216 -29.44 -38.65 6.68
C SER A 216 -30.27 -39.91 6.39
N PRO A 217 -31.31 -40.22 7.19
CA PRO A 217 -32.12 -41.45 7.04
C PRO A 217 -32.76 -41.62 5.65
N ASP A 218 -33.10 -40.50 5.00
CA ASP A 218 -33.69 -40.50 3.65
C ASP A 218 -32.74 -41.07 2.57
N ASN A 219 -31.42 -41.08 2.82
CA ASN A 219 -30.44 -41.58 1.87
C ASN A 219 -30.15 -43.09 2.05
N LEU A 220 -30.38 -43.62 3.26
CA LEU A 220 -30.29 -45.07 3.54
C LEU A 220 -31.48 -45.84 2.92
N LEU A 221 -32.65 -45.21 2.83
CA LEU A 221 -33.84 -45.81 2.22
C LEU A 221 -33.86 -45.77 0.69
N ARG A 222 -32.96 -45.00 0.05
CA ARG A 222 -32.77 -45.00 -1.41
C ARG A 222 -32.33 -46.36 -1.97
N HIS A 223 -31.78 -47.24 -1.13
CA HIS A 223 -31.45 -48.62 -1.48
C HIS A 223 -32.53 -49.63 -1.11
N TYR A 224 -33.63 -49.19 -0.49
CA TYR A 224 -34.73 -50.04 -0.02
C TYR A 224 -36.07 -49.78 -0.73
N GLU A 225 -36.23 -48.65 -1.44
CA GLU A 225 -37.35 -48.48 -2.36
C GLU A 225 -37.12 -49.31 -3.64
N ARG A 226 -37.77 -50.48 -3.69
CA ARG A 226 -37.95 -51.31 -4.88
C ARG A 226 -39.40 -51.73 -4.99
#